data_AF-A0A8H3NZ73-F1
#
_entry.id   AF-A0A8H3NZ73-F1
#
_cell.length_a   1.000
_cell.length_b   1.000
_cell.length_c   1.000
_cell.angle_alpha   90.00
_cell.angle_beta   90.00
_cell.angle_gamma   90.00
#
_symmetry.space_group_name_H-M   'P 1'
#
loop_
_entity.id
_entity.type
_entity.pdbx_description
1 polymer ?
#
loop_
_entity_poly.entity_id
_entity_poly.type
_entity_poly.pdbx_seq_one_letter_code
_entity_poly.pdbx_strand_id
1 'polypeptide(L)'
;MSLSRNGSSTRYRAVAFVSFFSQVLSVPPTLSYCHRLLVLIKFKLRSTLLEAVAQRQSAISIAIRSSVLASEMPGILDYLQCALGKLLYRVRGHDSKQIIRSAAFKDLPEPNMTLEAPECGPTGSVLLDFHTCLAEDSKGRFPELRWTPPPQGDVKEYVLICEDIDLPIPRLVIHHGLFYGIPPTITTATHADIKQRKDAGERLTRSNWKYVPNLTGNSYIGPAPPLGHGLHRYVFTIIALNGPLQFDQAEQVSKQMIKDAMVGKVIGWGQWVGLWERPWPK
;
A
#
# COMPACT_ATOMS: atom_id res chain seq x y z
N MET A 1 2.21 33.78 -33.97
CA MET A 1 3.00 32.53 -34.07
C MET A 1 4.32 32.73 -33.35
N SER A 2 4.37 32.38 -32.06
CA SER A 2 5.56 32.50 -31.22
C SER A 2 6.38 31.22 -31.27
N LEU A 3 7.67 31.35 -31.61
CA LEU A 3 8.70 30.35 -31.33
C LEU A 3 9.69 31.03 -30.40
N SER A 4 9.57 30.78 -29.09
CA SER A 4 10.61 31.09 -28.12
C SER A 4 11.41 29.81 -27.86
N ARG A 5 12.68 29.85 -28.27
CA ARG A 5 13.66 28.77 -28.21
C ARG A 5 14.21 28.57 -26.80
N ASN A 6 14.35 27.30 -26.43
CA ASN A 6 15.22 26.72 -25.40
C ASN A 6 16.29 27.65 -24.80
N GLY A 7 16.05 28.09 -23.56
CA GLY A 7 16.96 28.90 -22.75
C GLY A 7 17.90 28.11 -21.81
N SER A 8 18.09 26.79 -22.00
CA SER A 8 18.88 25.98 -21.05
C SER A 8 20.29 25.61 -21.54
N SER A 9 20.54 25.58 -22.86
CA SER A 9 21.85 25.16 -23.41
C SER A 9 22.93 26.25 -23.28
N THR A 10 22.57 27.52 -23.37
CA THR A 10 23.52 28.63 -23.38
C THR A 10 24.09 28.94 -22.00
N ARG A 11 23.33 28.70 -20.91
CA ARG A 11 23.78 28.96 -19.54
C ARG A 11 24.85 27.96 -19.08
N TYR A 12 24.74 26.69 -19.46
CA TYR A 12 25.76 25.67 -19.12
C TYR A 12 27.09 25.89 -19.85
N ARG A 13 27.05 26.35 -21.11
CA ARG A 13 28.28 26.67 -21.87
C ARG A 13 29.04 27.87 -21.26
N ALA A 14 28.33 28.89 -20.79
CA ALA A 14 28.96 30.06 -20.18
C ALA A 14 29.63 29.73 -18.83
N VAL A 15 28.98 28.93 -17.97
CA VAL A 15 29.54 28.56 -16.65
C VAL A 15 30.77 27.64 -16.78
N ALA A 16 30.77 26.73 -17.77
CA ALA A 16 31.94 25.87 -18.03
C ALA A 16 33.14 26.64 -18.62
N PHE A 17 32.90 27.68 -19.44
CA PHE A 17 33.97 28.48 -20.04
C PHE A 17 34.67 29.41 -19.04
N VAL A 18 33.90 29.97 -18.08
CA VAL A 18 34.43 30.87 -17.04
C VAL A 18 35.27 30.09 -16.00
N SER A 19 34.90 28.85 -15.68
CA SER A 19 35.68 27.98 -14.77
C SER A 19 37.00 27.49 -15.41
N PHE A 20 37.02 27.30 -16.73
CA PHE A 20 38.22 26.88 -17.48
C PHE A 20 39.32 27.94 -17.49
N PHE A 21 38.98 29.22 -17.66
CA PHE A 21 39.97 30.31 -17.64
C PHE A 21 40.60 30.50 -16.25
N SER A 22 39.85 30.25 -15.17
CA SER A 22 40.36 30.38 -13.79
C SER A 22 41.35 29.27 -13.40
N GLN A 23 41.18 28.04 -13.91
CA GLN A 23 42.11 26.92 -13.65
C GLN A 23 43.37 26.91 -14.52
N VAL A 24 43.34 27.50 -15.72
CA VAL A 24 44.52 27.59 -16.61
C VAL A 24 45.46 28.72 -16.18
N LEU A 25 44.94 29.80 -15.58
CA LEU A 25 45.71 30.96 -15.11
C LEU A 25 46.35 30.78 -13.72
N SER A 26 46.02 29.71 -12.99
CA SER A 26 46.55 29.42 -11.64
C SER A 26 47.74 28.44 -11.62
N VAL A 27 48.30 28.09 -12.79
CA VAL A 27 49.48 27.21 -12.90
C VAL A 27 50.76 28.05 -12.97
N PRO A 28 51.70 27.91 -12.03
CA PRO A 28 52.94 28.70 -12.00
C PRO A 28 53.83 28.45 -13.23
N PRO A 29 54.63 29.45 -13.66
CA PRO A 29 55.36 29.43 -14.94
C PRO A 29 56.53 28.43 -15.02
N THR A 30 56.75 27.61 -13.99
CA THR A 30 57.89 26.68 -13.89
C THR A 30 57.58 25.24 -14.32
N LEU A 31 56.37 24.96 -14.82
CA LEU A 31 55.98 23.63 -15.29
C LEU A 31 56.14 23.47 -16.81
N SER A 32 56.87 22.41 -17.21
CA SER A 32 57.14 22.03 -18.60
C SER A 32 55.87 21.86 -19.44
N TYR A 33 55.98 22.21 -20.72
CA TYR A 33 54.94 22.17 -21.75
C TYR A 33 54.14 20.84 -21.77
N CYS A 34 54.79 19.72 -21.44
CA CYS A 34 54.16 18.40 -21.33
C CYS A 34 53.04 18.33 -20.27
N HIS A 35 53.13 19.10 -19.18
CA HIS A 35 52.12 19.05 -18.11
C HIS A 35 50.84 19.81 -18.49
N ARG A 36 50.95 20.93 -19.22
CA ARG A 36 49.80 21.69 -19.74
C ARG A 36 49.02 20.89 -20.78
N LEU A 37 49.74 20.15 -21.64
CA LEU A 37 49.13 19.27 -22.64
C LEU A 37 48.35 18.12 -21.98
N LEU A 38 48.87 17.54 -20.90
CA LEU A 38 48.22 16.47 -20.14
C LEU A 38 46.91 16.90 -19.46
N VAL A 39 46.84 18.13 -18.95
CA VAL A 39 45.61 18.69 -18.36
C VAL A 39 44.54 18.92 -19.44
N LEU A 40 44.92 19.43 -20.61
CA LEU A 40 44.02 19.61 -21.75
C LEU A 40 43.49 18.28 -22.30
N ILE A 41 44.36 17.27 -22.42
CA ILE A 41 43.98 15.91 -22.85
C ILE A 41 43.01 15.29 -21.84
N LYS A 42 43.29 15.39 -20.52
CA LYS A 42 42.38 14.90 -19.47
C LYS A 42 41.02 15.58 -19.50
N PHE A 43 40.97 16.89 -19.75
CA PHE A 43 39.71 17.63 -19.83
C PHE A 43 38.89 17.25 -21.08
N LYS A 44 39.56 17.14 -22.24
CA LYS A 44 38.91 16.74 -23.49
C LYS A 44 38.37 15.31 -23.41
N LEU A 45 39.13 14.38 -22.82
CA LEU A 45 38.68 13.01 -22.54
C LEU A 45 37.46 12.98 -21.61
N ARG A 46 37.44 13.84 -20.57
CA ARG A 46 36.33 13.92 -19.60
C ARG A 46 35.07 14.51 -20.24
N SER A 47 35.18 15.49 -21.14
CA SER A 47 34.03 16.05 -21.84
C SER A 47 33.43 15.07 -22.86
N THR A 48 34.27 14.36 -23.61
CA THR A 48 33.80 13.33 -24.54
C THR A 48 33.15 12.15 -23.82
N LEU A 49 33.63 11.79 -22.63
CA LEU A 49 33.01 10.75 -21.79
C LEU A 49 31.63 11.20 -21.28
N LEU A 50 31.48 12.45 -20.87
CA LEU A 50 30.20 12.99 -20.38
C LEU A 50 29.15 13.07 -21.51
N GLU A 51 29.55 13.47 -22.72
CA GLU A 51 28.65 13.47 -23.88
C GLU A 51 28.25 12.05 -24.30
N ALA A 52 29.17 11.09 -24.27
CA ALA A 52 28.87 9.68 -24.55
C ALA A 52 27.94 9.05 -23.48
N VAL A 53 28.09 9.43 -22.20
CA VAL A 53 27.18 9.01 -21.12
C VAL A 53 25.79 9.64 -21.29
N ALA A 54 25.70 10.91 -21.68
CA ALA A 54 24.42 11.58 -21.93
C ALA A 54 23.67 11.00 -23.14
N GLN A 55 24.38 10.68 -24.23
CA GLN A 55 23.80 9.98 -25.39
C GLN A 55 23.33 8.56 -25.03
N ARG A 56 24.09 7.82 -24.22
CA ARG A 56 23.66 6.52 -23.69
C ARG A 56 22.44 6.64 -22.78
N GLN A 57 22.35 7.66 -21.92
CA GLN A 57 21.17 7.89 -21.08
C GLN A 57 19.91 8.23 -21.89
N SER A 58 20.05 8.99 -22.98
CA SER A 58 18.93 9.28 -23.91
C SER A 58 18.47 8.02 -24.65
N ALA A 59 19.40 7.22 -25.16
CA ALA A 59 19.09 5.94 -25.82
C ALA A 59 18.45 4.92 -24.84
N ILE A 60 18.92 4.88 -23.59
CA ILE A 60 18.31 4.09 -22.51
C ILE A 60 16.91 4.62 -22.19
N SER A 61 16.69 5.94 -22.13
CA SER A 61 15.36 6.52 -21.90
C SER A 61 14.38 6.24 -23.04
N ILE A 62 14.84 6.22 -24.29
CA ILE A 62 14.05 5.84 -25.47
C ILE A 62 13.79 4.33 -25.52
N ALA A 63 14.76 3.50 -25.12
CA ALA A 63 14.57 2.05 -24.98
C ALA A 63 13.62 1.71 -23.83
N ILE A 64 13.69 2.42 -22.70
CA ILE A 64 12.74 2.33 -21.59
C ILE A 64 11.35 2.81 -22.02
N ARG A 65 11.25 3.90 -22.81
CA ARG A 65 9.96 4.34 -23.37
C ARG A 65 9.39 3.35 -24.38
N SER A 66 10.24 2.67 -25.15
CA SER A 66 9.82 1.62 -26.09
C SER A 66 9.42 0.32 -25.37
N SER A 67 10.04 -0.01 -24.23
CA SER A 67 9.60 -1.14 -23.39
C SER A 67 8.31 -0.86 -22.62
N VAL A 68 8.00 0.41 -22.35
CA VAL A 68 6.71 0.86 -21.78
C VAL A 68 5.55 0.78 -22.80
N LEU A 69 5.84 0.45 -24.07
CA LEU A 69 4.84 0.24 -25.13
C LEU A 69 4.69 -1.23 -25.54
N ALA A 70 5.33 -2.17 -24.85
CA ALA A 70 4.96 -3.58 -24.94
C ALA A 70 3.62 -3.74 -24.20
N SER A 71 2.52 -3.74 -24.94
CA SER A 71 1.26 -4.32 -24.49
C SER A 71 1.53 -5.67 -23.85
N GLU A 72 1.30 -5.78 -22.55
CA GLU A 72 1.68 -6.91 -21.70
C GLU A 72 0.85 -8.14 -22.08
N MET A 73 1.34 -8.93 -23.04
CA MET A 73 0.77 -10.26 -23.22
C MET A 73 0.97 -11.06 -21.92
N PRO A 74 -0.09 -11.73 -21.41
CA PRO A 74 0.00 -12.57 -20.22
C PRO A 74 1.17 -13.53 -20.33
N GLY A 75 2.03 -13.52 -19.32
CA GLY A 75 3.22 -14.36 -19.29
C GLY A 75 2.86 -15.79 -18.92
N ILE A 76 3.80 -16.73 -19.14
CA ILE A 76 3.64 -18.12 -18.70
C ILE A 76 3.33 -18.25 -17.20
N LEU A 77 3.81 -17.28 -16.39
CA LEU A 77 3.53 -17.21 -14.96
C LEU A 77 2.05 -16.97 -14.65
N ASP A 78 1.34 -16.19 -15.46
CA ASP A 78 -0.09 -15.92 -15.28
C ASP A 78 -0.91 -17.19 -15.54
N TYR A 79 -0.56 -17.94 -16.57
CA TYR A 79 -1.18 -19.24 -16.84
C TYR A 79 -0.94 -20.24 -15.70
N LEU A 80 0.29 -20.31 -15.17
CA LEU A 80 0.61 -21.17 -14.02
C LEU A 80 -0.16 -20.74 -12.76
N GLN A 81 -0.23 -19.43 -12.49
CA GLN A 81 -1.00 -18.92 -11.36
C GLN A 81 -2.49 -19.24 -11.51
N CYS A 82 -3.06 -19.03 -12.70
CA CYS A 82 -4.45 -19.35 -13.01
C CYS A 82 -4.77 -20.84 -12.86
N ALA A 83 -3.90 -21.72 -13.35
CA ALA A 83 -4.05 -23.16 -13.19
C ALA A 83 -4.02 -23.57 -11.71
N LEU A 84 -3.08 -23.02 -10.93
CA LEU A 84 -3.01 -23.26 -9.49
C LEU A 84 -4.22 -22.70 -8.74
N GLY A 85 -4.68 -21.50 -9.10
CA GLY A 85 -5.90 -20.89 -8.55
C GLY A 85 -7.12 -21.77 -8.79
N LYS A 86 -7.31 -22.29 -10.01
CA LYS A 86 -8.40 -23.21 -10.32
C LYS A 86 -8.30 -24.53 -9.56
N LEU A 87 -7.09 -25.07 -9.42
CA LEU A 87 -6.84 -26.30 -8.65
C LEU A 87 -7.22 -26.12 -7.17
N LEU A 88 -6.89 -24.96 -6.59
CA LEU A 88 -7.14 -24.66 -5.19
C LEU A 88 -8.52 -24.05 -4.93
N TYR A 89 -9.34 -23.81 -5.95
CA TYR A 89 -10.66 -23.15 -5.85
C TYR A 89 -11.55 -23.67 -4.72
N ARG A 90 -11.50 -24.96 -4.39
CA ARG A 90 -12.31 -25.56 -3.31
C ARG A 90 -11.77 -25.28 -1.90
N VAL A 91 -10.55 -24.75 -1.78
CA VAL A 91 -9.94 -24.34 -0.51
C VAL A 91 -10.32 -22.88 -0.25
N ARG A 92 -11.52 -22.69 0.30
CA ARG A 92 -12.09 -21.36 0.61
C ARG A 92 -13.18 -21.53 1.66
N GLY A 93 -13.86 -20.46 2.05
CA GLY A 93 -14.98 -20.58 2.98
C GLY A 93 -14.57 -20.81 4.43
N HIS A 94 -13.52 -20.14 4.89
CA HIS A 94 -13.03 -20.26 6.27
C HIS A 94 -13.86 -19.44 7.27
N ASP A 95 -15.17 -19.35 7.06
CA ASP A 95 -16.13 -18.56 7.86
C ASP A 95 -16.03 -18.89 9.37
N SER A 96 -15.77 -20.16 9.70
CA SER A 96 -15.55 -20.62 11.08
C SER A 96 -14.32 -20.03 11.78
N LYS A 97 -13.45 -19.32 11.04
CA LYS A 97 -12.18 -18.76 11.52
C LYS A 97 -12.17 -17.24 11.58
N GLN A 98 -13.29 -16.60 11.23
CA GLN A 98 -13.47 -15.16 11.41
C GLN A 98 -13.32 -14.74 12.87
N ILE A 99 -13.01 -13.47 13.10
CA ILE A 99 -12.87 -12.90 14.44
C ILE A 99 -14.15 -13.04 15.28
N ILE A 100 -15.32 -12.95 14.63
CA ILE A 100 -16.65 -13.06 15.26
C ILE A 100 -16.93 -14.47 15.82
N ARG A 101 -16.11 -15.47 15.48
CA ARG A 101 -16.20 -16.85 16.01
C ARG A 101 -15.30 -17.06 17.22
N SER A 102 -14.69 -16.01 17.76
CA SER A 102 -13.89 -16.06 18.98
C SER A 102 -14.74 -15.98 20.25
N ALA A 103 -14.13 -16.31 21.39
CA ALA A 103 -14.80 -16.26 22.70
C ALA A 103 -15.32 -14.86 23.08
N ALA A 104 -14.79 -13.80 22.46
CA ALA A 104 -15.22 -12.43 22.70
C ALA A 104 -16.67 -12.14 22.28
N PHE A 105 -17.22 -12.94 21.36
CA PHE A 105 -18.56 -12.76 20.79
C PHE A 105 -19.59 -13.74 21.38
N LYS A 106 -19.20 -14.56 22.36
CA LYS A 106 -20.06 -15.63 22.91
C LYS A 106 -21.41 -15.11 23.44
N ASP A 107 -21.41 -13.90 24.01
CA ASP A 107 -22.58 -13.28 24.65
C ASP A 107 -23.37 -12.40 23.66
N LEU A 108 -22.84 -12.16 22.46
CA LEU A 108 -23.47 -11.37 21.40
C LEU A 108 -23.21 -12.01 20.01
N PRO A 109 -23.86 -13.16 19.72
CA PRO A 109 -23.59 -13.93 18.50
C PRO A 109 -24.18 -13.33 17.22
N GLU A 110 -25.14 -12.40 17.35
CA GLU A 110 -25.83 -11.74 16.24
C GLU A 110 -25.45 -10.24 16.18
N PRO A 111 -25.37 -9.64 14.97
CA PRO A 111 -25.01 -8.25 14.83
C PRO A 111 -26.13 -7.32 15.31
N ASN A 112 -25.74 -6.22 15.94
CA ASN A 112 -26.66 -5.18 16.44
C ASN A 112 -26.27 -3.76 15.99
N MET A 113 -25.28 -3.65 15.10
CA MET A 113 -24.84 -2.41 14.45
C MET A 113 -24.94 -2.58 12.93
N THR A 114 -25.08 -1.48 12.20
CA THR A 114 -24.90 -1.47 10.75
C THR A 114 -23.47 -1.09 10.40
N LEU A 115 -22.96 -1.67 9.32
CA LEU A 115 -21.71 -1.26 8.67
C LEU A 115 -21.98 -1.21 7.18
N GLU A 116 -21.65 -0.07 6.57
CA GLU A 116 -21.92 0.22 5.17
C GLU A 116 -20.65 0.73 4.50
N ALA A 117 -20.52 0.45 3.19
CA ALA A 117 -19.51 1.06 2.33
C ALA A 117 -20.21 1.84 1.21
N PRO A 118 -20.60 3.11 1.45
CA PRO A 118 -21.45 3.86 0.51
C PRO A 118 -20.89 3.94 -0.91
N GLU A 119 -19.57 4.01 -1.06
CA GLU A 119 -18.92 4.07 -2.38
C GLU A 119 -18.96 2.73 -3.14
N CYS A 120 -19.06 1.61 -2.44
CA CYS A 120 -19.09 0.27 -3.04
C CYS A 120 -20.52 -0.28 -3.17
N GLY A 121 -21.47 0.20 -2.37
CA GLY A 121 -22.85 -0.26 -2.36
C GLY A 121 -23.19 -1.23 -1.22
N PRO A 122 -24.33 -1.95 -1.30
CA PRO A 122 -24.76 -2.87 -0.24
C PRO A 122 -23.76 -4.01 -0.03
N THR A 123 -23.84 -4.67 1.13
CA THR A 123 -23.01 -5.85 1.41
C THR A 123 -23.14 -6.90 0.29
N GLY A 124 -22.02 -7.49 -0.11
CA GLY A 124 -21.93 -8.36 -1.29
C GLY A 124 -21.64 -7.62 -2.61
N SER A 125 -21.45 -6.31 -2.59
CA SER A 125 -21.04 -5.56 -3.78
C SER A 125 -19.57 -5.76 -4.12
N VAL A 126 -19.22 -5.54 -5.40
CA VAL A 126 -17.84 -5.66 -5.88
C VAL A 126 -17.02 -4.44 -5.44
N LEU A 127 -15.82 -4.66 -4.91
CA LEU A 127 -14.87 -3.59 -4.61
C LEU A 127 -14.35 -2.96 -5.91
N LEU A 128 -14.31 -1.63 -5.94
CA LEU A 128 -13.78 -0.87 -7.09
C LEU A 128 -12.28 -1.12 -7.26
N ASP A 129 -11.77 -1.07 -8.49
CA ASP A 129 -10.38 -1.43 -8.81
C ASP A 129 -9.35 -0.68 -7.98
N PHE A 130 -9.59 0.61 -7.68
CA PHE A 130 -8.69 1.43 -6.86
C PHE A 130 -8.65 1.04 -5.37
N HIS A 131 -9.53 0.13 -4.92
CA HIS A 131 -9.44 -0.51 -3.60
C HIS A 131 -8.57 -1.76 -3.59
N THR A 132 -8.10 -2.22 -4.75
CA THR A 132 -7.47 -3.54 -4.94
C THR A 132 -6.03 -3.42 -5.42
N CYS A 133 -5.39 -4.54 -5.75
CA CYS A 133 -4.07 -4.55 -6.37
C CYS A 133 -4.02 -3.87 -7.75
N LEU A 134 -5.15 -3.50 -8.34
CA LEU A 134 -5.23 -2.72 -9.59
C LEU A 134 -5.15 -1.20 -9.36
N ALA A 135 -5.08 -0.74 -8.10
CA ALA A 135 -4.78 0.66 -7.83
C ALA A 135 -3.42 1.08 -8.41
N GLU A 136 -3.26 2.37 -8.70
CA GLU A 136 -2.03 2.94 -9.27
C GLU A 136 -0.77 2.62 -8.44
N ASP A 137 -0.91 2.48 -7.12
CA ASP A 137 0.19 2.13 -6.21
C ASP A 137 0.31 0.62 -5.94
N SER A 138 -0.53 -0.19 -6.59
CA SER A 138 -0.69 -1.63 -6.41
C SER A 138 -1.01 -2.08 -4.98
N LYS A 139 -1.35 -1.14 -4.08
CA LYS A 139 -1.66 -1.42 -2.68
C LYS A 139 -3.14 -1.38 -2.39
N GLY A 140 -3.90 -0.57 -3.12
CA GLY A 140 -5.34 -0.45 -2.91
C GLY A 140 -5.70 0.51 -1.78
N ARG A 141 -6.73 1.30 -2.02
CA ARG A 141 -7.29 2.23 -1.03
C ARG A 141 -8.26 1.50 -0.11
N PHE A 142 -8.26 1.89 1.16
CA PHE A 142 -9.27 1.41 2.11
C PHE A 142 -10.63 2.03 1.75
N PRO A 143 -11.72 1.25 1.71
CA PRO A 143 -13.02 1.79 1.39
C PRO A 143 -13.54 2.73 2.48
N GLU A 144 -14.29 3.75 2.12
CA GLU A 144 -15.07 4.55 3.04
C GLU A 144 -16.12 3.66 3.70
N LEU A 145 -16.02 3.56 5.02
CA LEU A 145 -16.96 2.82 5.85
C LEU A 145 -17.72 3.76 6.76
N ARG A 146 -19.00 3.46 6.98
CA ARG A 146 -19.88 4.15 7.93
C ARG A 146 -20.61 3.14 8.79
N TRP A 147 -20.77 3.42 10.07
CA TRP A 147 -21.46 2.52 10.98
C TRP A 147 -22.33 3.25 11.99
N THR A 148 -23.35 2.56 12.49
CA THR A 148 -24.13 3.01 13.65
C THR A 148 -23.52 2.50 14.94
N PRO A 149 -23.60 3.24 16.06
CA PRO A 149 -23.32 2.68 17.38
C PRO A 149 -24.35 1.58 17.74
N PRO A 150 -24.06 0.70 18.71
CA PRO A 150 -25.04 -0.26 19.21
C PRO A 150 -26.22 0.46 19.89
N PRO A 151 -27.41 -0.16 19.94
CA PRO A 151 -28.60 0.46 20.52
C PRO A 151 -28.55 0.61 22.04
N GLN A 152 -27.67 -0.13 22.72
CA GLN A 152 -27.51 -0.12 24.17
C GLN A 152 -26.03 -0.19 24.55
N GLY A 153 -25.70 0.29 25.74
CA GLY A 153 -24.34 0.33 26.27
C GLY A 153 -23.59 1.61 25.92
N ASP A 154 -22.50 1.84 26.64
CA ASP A 154 -21.63 3.00 26.44
C ASP A 154 -20.35 2.55 25.74
N VAL A 155 -20.14 3.02 24.51
CA VAL A 155 -18.96 2.66 23.72
C VAL A 155 -17.76 3.44 24.24
N LYS A 156 -16.68 2.73 24.56
CA LYS A 156 -15.40 3.32 24.97
C LYS A 156 -14.35 3.27 23.88
N GLU A 157 -14.44 2.30 22.98
CA GLU A 157 -13.49 2.10 21.88
C GLU A 157 -14.14 1.28 20.76
N TYR A 158 -13.78 1.54 19.50
CA TYR A 158 -14.06 0.63 18.38
C TYR A 158 -12.81 -0.11 17.91
N VAL A 159 -13.04 -1.32 17.41
CA VAL A 159 -12.07 -2.13 16.64
C VAL A 159 -12.64 -2.34 15.23
N LEU A 160 -11.82 -2.11 14.21
CA LEU A 160 -12.16 -2.27 12.80
C LEU A 160 -11.19 -3.25 12.14
N ILE A 161 -11.71 -4.32 11.53
CA ILE A 161 -10.90 -5.36 10.90
C ILE A 161 -11.46 -5.73 9.54
N CYS A 162 -10.58 -5.98 8.57
CA CYS A 162 -10.89 -6.51 7.25
C CYS A 162 -10.22 -7.88 7.10
N GLU A 163 -11.00 -8.94 6.89
CA GLU A 163 -10.53 -10.34 6.80
C GLU A 163 -10.79 -10.93 5.41
N ASP A 164 -9.81 -11.65 4.84
CA ASP A 164 -10.04 -12.52 3.66
C ASP A 164 -10.30 -13.94 4.15
N ILE A 165 -11.54 -14.41 3.93
CA ILE A 165 -12.00 -15.74 4.37
C ILE A 165 -11.94 -16.80 3.28
N ASP A 166 -11.53 -16.41 2.07
CA ASP A 166 -11.49 -17.29 0.91
C ASP A 166 -10.05 -17.57 0.45
N LEU A 167 -9.06 -17.33 1.31
CA LEU A 167 -7.68 -17.71 1.03
C LEU A 167 -7.53 -19.21 0.71
N PRO A 168 -6.71 -19.57 -0.31
CA PRO A 168 -6.40 -20.96 -0.68
C PRO A 168 -5.47 -21.70 0.28
N ILE A 169 -5.61 -21.46 1.59
CA ILE A 169 -4.84 -22.12 2.64
C ILE A 169 -5.83 -22.68 3.68
N PRO A 170 -5.87 -23.99 3.92
CA PRO A 170 -6.85 -24.59 4.82
C PRO A 170 -6.85 -23.94 6.21
N ARG A 171 -8.04 -23.53 6.68
CA ARG A 171 -8.28 -22.96 8.02
C ARG A 171 -7.57 -21.63 8.30
N LEU A 172 -7.08 -20.94 7.26
CA LEU A 172 -6.40 -19.66 7.42
C LEU A 172 -7.31 -18.49 7.02
N VAL A 173 -7.37 -17.49 7.90
CA VAL A 173 -7.98 -16.18 7.63
C VAL A 173 -6.94 -15.12 7.95
N ILE A 174 -6.61 -14.30 6.96
CA ILE A 174 -5.68 -13.18 7.15
C ILE A 174 -6.46 -11.89 7.31
N HIS A 175 -5.94 -10.96 8.11
CA HIS A 175 -6.43 -9.59 8.09
C HIS A 175 -5.67 -8.78 7.05
N HIS A 176 -6.42 -8.08 6.21
CA HIS A 176 -5.91 -7.07 5.29
C HIS A 176 -5.62 -5.75 6.01
N GLY A 177 -6.40 -5.46 7.06
CA GLY A 177 -6.13 -4.40 8.04
C GLY A 177 -6.83 -4.71 9.37
N LEU A 178 -6.25 -4.23 10.47
CA LEU A 178 -6.78 -4.38 11.82
C LEU A 178 -6.41 -3.14 12.63
N PHE A 179 -7.42 -2.40 13.05
CA PHE A 179 -7.32 -1.11 13.73
C PHE A 179 -8.05 -1.16 15.07
N TYR A 180 -7.49 -0.53 16.09
CA TYR A 180 -8.06 -0.42 17.43
C TYR A 180 -7.68 0.91 18.08
N GLY A 181 -8.27 1.23 19.23
CA GLY A 181 -8.16 2.57 19.82
C GLY A 181 -8.96 3.62 19.07
N ILE A 182 -9.97 3.23 18.28
CA ILE A 182 -10.82 4.17 17.55
C ILE A 182 -11.77 4.82 18.56
N PRO A 183 -11.81 6.16 18.68
CA PRO A 183 -12.68 6.83 19.66
C PRO A 183 -14.17 6.58 19.42
N PRO A 184 -15.01 6.56 20.47
CA PRO A 184 -16.44 6.28 20.34
C PRO A 184 -17.22 7.37 19.58
N THR A 185 -16.64 8.57 19.48
CA THR A 185 -17.19 9.69 18.69
C THR A 185 -17.01 9.51 17.18
N ILE A 186 -16.24 8.51 16.74
CA ILE A 186 -15.99 8.23 15.33
C ILE A 186 -16.95 7.15 14.84
N THR A 187 -17.69 7.46 13.78
CA THR A 187 -18.64 6.56 13.12
C THR A 187 -18.36 6.36 11.63
N THR A 188 -17.18 6.82 11.17
CA THR A 188 -16.73 6.72 9.78
C THR A 188 -15.24 6.41 9.72
N ALA A 189 -14.80 5.65 8.73
CA ALA A 189 -13.39 5.44 8.43
C ALA A 189 -13.12 5.65 6.94
N THR A 190 -12.08 6.40 6.62
CA THR A 190 -11.64 6.66 5.25
C THR A 190 -10.24 6.11 5.00
N HIS A 191 -9.83 6.08 3.73
CA HIS A 191 -8.45 5.77 3.38
C HIS A 191 -7.41 6.70 4.04
N ALA A 192 -7.75 7.96 4.30
CA ALA A 192 -6.83 8.88 4.95
C ALA A 192 -6.57 8.50 6.41
N ASP A 193 -7.60 8.02 7.11
CA ASP A 193 -7.54 7.70 8.54
C ASP A 193 -6.62 6.53 8.85
N ILE A 194 -6.61 5.53 7.97
CA ILE A 194 -5.87 4.28 8.17
C ILE A 194 -4.42 4.32 7.69
N LYS A 195 -4.00 5.41 7.02
CA LYS A 195 -2.64 5.53 6.49
C LYS A 195 -1.63 5.48 7.63
N GLN A 196 -0.61 4.65 7.48
CA GLN A 196 0.49 4.58 8.44
C GLN A 196 1.15 5.94 8.64
N ARG A 197 1.40 6.27 9.90
CA ARG A 197 2.26 7.37 10.29
C ARG A 197 3.72 6.89 10.19
N LYS A 198 4.51 7.50 9.30
CA LYS A 198 5.89 7.04 8.99
C LYS A 198 6.94 7.59 9.97
N ASP A 199 6.59 8.63 10.72
CA ASP A 199 7.41 9.38 11.66
C ASP A 199 7.25 8.91 13.12
N ALA A 200 6.25 8.09 13.41
CA ALA A 200 6.05 7.52 14.72
C ALA A 200 6.79 6.17 14.81
N GLY A 201 7.67 5.99 15.80
CA GLY A 201 8.21 4.67 16.15
C GLY A 201 7.16 3.68 16.65
N GLU A 202 5.89 4.09 16.66
CA GLU A 202 4.72 3.36 17.14
C GLU A 202 3.82 2.97 15.96
N ARG A 203 3.08 1.85 16.10
CA ARG A 203 2.13 1.36 15.09
C ARG A 203 0.85 2.20 15.07
N LEU A 204 0.98 3.44 14.61
CA LEU A 204 -0.10 4.42 14.54
C LEU A 204 -0.48 4.77 13.10
N THR A 205 -1.75 5.07 12.92
CA THR A 205 -2.27 5.69 11.71
C THR A 205 -2.26 7.21 11.82
N ARG A 206 -2.55 7.92 10.72
CA ARG A 206 -2.67 9.39 10.71
C ARG A 206 -3.76 9.92 11.64
N SER A 207 -4.79 9.13 11.90
CA SER A 207 -5.86 9.47 12.85
C SER A 207 -5.58 8.98 14.28
N ASN A 208 -4.32 8.64 14.58
CA ASN A 208 -3.84 8.13 15.87
C ASN A 208 -4.52 6.82 16.32
N TRP A 209 -5.08 6.05 15.38
CA TRP A 209 -5.55 4.70 15.67
C TRP A 209 -4.34 3.78 15.69
N LYS A 210 -4.38 2.77 16.56
CA LYS A 210 -3.34 1.75 16.59
C LYS A 210 -3.70 0.68 15.55
N TYR A 211 -2.70 0.03 14.97
CA TYR A 211 -2.93 -1.08 14.04
C TYR A 211 -2.04 -2.29 14.31
N VAL A 212 -2.53 -3.47 13.94
CA VAL A 212 -1.72 -4.69 13.85
C VAL A 212 -1.29 -4.84 12.39
N PRO A 213 0.01 -4.92 12.07
CA PRO A 213 0.48 -5.02 10.69
C PRO A 213 -0.13 -6.24 10.01
N ASN A 214 -0.50 -6.10 8.73
CA ASN A 214 -0.88 -7.22 7.89
C ASN A 214 0.35 -8.05 7.49
N LEU A 215 0.15 -9.09 6.67
CA LEU A 215 1.23 -9.97 6.21
C LEU A 215 2.36 -9.26 5.46
N THR A 216 2.13 -8.05 4.95
CA THR A 216 3.14 -7.23 4.25
C THR A 216 3.78 -6.17 5.14
N GLY A 217 3.47 -6.14 6.43
CA GLY A 217 3.93 -5.13 7.38
C GLY A 217 3.21 -3.77 7.28
N ASN A 218 2.18 -3.67 6.42
CA ASN A 218 1.40 -2.45 6.23
C ASN A 218 0.19 -2.41 7.17
N SER A 219 -0.42 -1.23 7.40
CA SER A 219 -1.66 -1.11 8.18
C SER A 219 -2.87 -1.61 7.41
N TYR A 220 -2.86 -1.43 6.09
CA TYR A 220 -3.83 -1.96 5.16
C TYR A 220 -3.17 -2.38 3.84
N ILE A 221 -3.71 -3.42 3.22
CA ILE A 221 -3.46 -3.79 1.83
C ILE A 221 -4.80 -4.22 1.23
N GLY A 222 -5.10 -3.76 0.02
CA GLY A 222 -6.32 -4.10 -0.71
C GLY A 222 -6.34 -5.57 -1.17
N PRO A 223 -7.49 -6.03 -1.70
CA PRO A 223 -7.61 -7.33 -2.34
C PRO A 223 -6.53 -7.61 -3.39
N ALA A 224 -5.93 -8.79 -3.29
CA ALA A 224 -5.00 -9.32 -4.29
C ALA A 224 -5.10 -10.86 -4.38
N PRO A 225 -6.30 -11.44 -4.52
CA PRO A 225 -6.49 -12.88 -4.60
C PRO A 225 -5.69 -13.50 -5.75
N PRO A 226 -5.29 -14.77 -5.63
CA PRO A 226 -4.58 -15.45 -6.70
C PRO A 226 -5.41 -15.49 -7.98
N LEU A 227 -4.74 -15.27 -9.12
CA LEU A 227 -5.38 -15.33 -10.44
C LEU A 227 -6.08 -16.68 -10.62
N GLY A 228 -7.32 -16.67 -11.11
CA GLY A 228 -8.10 -17.89 -11.36
C GLY A 228 -8.67 -18.61 -10.14
N HIS A 229 -8.43 -18.13 -8.91
CA HIS A 229 -9.04 -18.70 -7.69
C HIS A 229 -10.53 -18.33 -7.51
N GLY A 230 -11.03 -17.42 -8.35
CA GLY A 230 -12.41 -16.94 -8.33
C GLY A 230 -12.60 -15.74 -7.41
N LEU A 231 -13.85 -15.36 -7.22
CA LEU A 231 -14.29 -14.29 -6.33
C LEU A 231 -13.92 -14.57 -4.87
N HIS A 232 -13.23 -13.66 -4.19
CA HIS A 232 -12.97 -13.69 -2.75
C HIS A 232 -13.93 -12.76 -1.99
N ARG A 233 -14.23 -13.13 -0.73
CA ARG A 233 -14.98 -12.31 0.24
C ARG A 233 -14.03 -11.61 1.21
N TYR A 234 -14.07 -10.29 1.20
CA TYR A 234 -13.37 -9.41 2.14
C TYR A 234 -14.36 -8.91 3.19
N VAL A 235 -14.30 -9.47 4.39
CA VAL A 235 -15.25 -9.21 5.47
C VAL A 235 -14.72 -8.08 6.34
N PHE A 236 -15.34 -6.92 6.24
CA PHE A 236 -15.11 -5.79 7.14
C PHE A 236 -16.02 -5.95 8.35
N THR A 237 -15.46 -5.89 9.56
CA THR A 237 -16.18 -5.98 10.83
C THR A 237 -15.84 -4.78 11.69
N ILE A 238 -16.85 -4.04 12.13
CA ILE A 238 -16.74 -3.01 13.16
C ILE A 238 -17.24 -3.60 14.48
N ILE A 239 -16.51 -3.35 15.56
CA ILE A 239 -16.77 -3.94 16.88
C ILE A 239 -16.74 -2.81 17.91
N ALA A 240 -17.81 -2.66 18.68
CA ALA A 240 -17.93 -1.70 19.77
C ALA A 240 -17.57 -2.37 21.09
N LEU A 241 -16.68 -1.74 21.86
CA LEU A 241 -16.22 -2.21 23.16
C LEU A 241 -16.68 -1.28 24.29
N ASN A 242 -17.07 -1.84 25.43
CA ASN A 242 -17.41 -1.09 26.66
C ASN A 242 -16.18 -0.69 27.50
N GLY A 243 -14.98 -1.00 27.04
CA GLY A 243 -13.73 -0.69 27.71
C GLY A 243 -12.56 -0.66 26.73
N PRO A 244 -11.50 0.11 27.03
CA PRO A 244 -10.37 0.26 26.12
C PRO A 244 -9.53 -1.01 26.02
N LEU A 245 -8.77 -1.13 24.93
CA LEU A 245 -7.71 -2.11 24.77
C LEU A 245 -6.37 -1.48 25.16
N GLN A 246 -5.76 -1.98 26.23
CA GLN A 246 -4.48 -1.52 26.74
C GLN A 246 -3.45 -2.63 26.62
N PHE A 247 -2.28 -2.27 26.09
CA PHE A 247 -1.14 -3.16 25.90
C PHE A 247 0.12 -2.39 26.25
N ASP A 248 1.03 -3.03 26.98
CA ASP A 248 2.29 -2.40 27.42
C ASP A 248 3.24 -2.15 26.25
N GLN A 249 3.21 -3.03 25.23
CA GLN A 249 4.09 -3.02 24.07
C GLN A 249 3.27 -3.02 22.78
N ALA A 250 2.89 -1.83 22.32
CA ALA A 250 2.04 -1.63 21.14
C ALA A 250 2.63 -2.27 19.86
N GLU A 251 3.95 -2.32 19.76
CA GLU A 251 4.73 -2.94 18.68
C GLU A 251 4.73 -4.47 18.69
N GLN A 252 4.23 -5.11 19.76
CA GLN A 252 4.12 -6.57 19.85
C GLN A 252 2.69 -7.07 19.77
N VAL A 253 1.71 -6.15 19.74
CA VAL A 253 0.29 -6.50 19.66
C VAL A 253 0.03 -7.32 18.40
N SER A 254 -0.57 -8.49 18.61
CA SER A 254 -0.98 -9.43 17.57
C SER A 254 -2.50 -9.52 17.48
N LYS A 255 -3.01 -10.05 16.37
CA LYS A 255 -4.45 -10.33 16.20
C LYS A 255 -4.99 -11.24 17.32
N GLN A 256 -4.18 -12.18 17.81
CA GLN A 256 -4.59 -13.05 18.91
C GLN A 256 -4.71 -12.28 20.24
N MET A 257 -3.75 -11.41 20.55
CA MET A 257 -3.85 -10.54 21.74
C MET A 257 -5.08 -9.62 21.69
N ILE A 258 -5.43 -9.10 20.51
CA ILE A 258 -6.67 -8.33 20.32
C ILE A 258 -7.90 -9.19 20.63
N LYS A 259 -7.98 -10.41 20.09
CA LYS A 259 -9.08 -11.35 20.36
C LYS A 259 -9.24 -11.62 21.86
N ASP A 260 -8.14 -11.87 22.54
CA ASP A 260 -8.16 -12.18 23.98
C ASP A 260 -8.54 -10.95 24.81
N ALA A 261 -8.04 -9.77 24.45
CA ALA A 261 -8.33 -8.53 25.16
C ALA A 261 -9.77 -8.01 24.97
N MET A 262 -10.48 -8.46 23.92
CA MET A 262 -11.89 -8.16 23.68
C MET A 262 -12.85 -9.02 24.51
N VAL A 263 -12.39 -10.12 25.13
CA VAL A 263 -13.26 -11.01 25.91
C VAL A 263 -13.94 -10.25 27.04
N GLY A 264 -15.28 -10.33 27.08
CA GLY A 264 -16.11 -9.62 28.06
C GLY A 264 -16.31 -8.12 27.79
N LYS A 265 -15.78 -7.59 26.67
CA LYS A 265 -15.89 -6.16 26.32
C LYS A 265 -16.81 -5.86 25.15
N VAL A 266 -17.13 -6.84 24.30
CA VAL A 266 -17.96 -6.63 23.10
C VAL A 266 -19.39 -6.28 23.50
N ILE A 267 -19.87 -5.11 23.09
CA ILE A 267 -21.25 -4.64 23.29
C ILE A 267 -21.99 -4.39 21.98
N GLY A 268 -21.27 -4.40 20.86
CA GLY A 268 -21.88 -4.34 19.55
C GLY A 268 -20.94 -4.74 18.44
N TRP A 269 -21.50 -5.16 17.32
CA TRP A 269 -20.75 -5.36 16.08
C TRP A 269 -21.64 -5.35 14.85
N GLY A 270 -21.03 -5.09 13.68
CA GLY A 270 -21.66 -5.12 12.37
C GLY A 270 -20.65 -5.51 11.28
N GLN A 271 -21.15 -6.03 10.16
CA GLN A 271 -20.31 -6.50 9.04
C GLN A 271 -20.76 -5.95 7.69
N TRP A 272 -19.79 -5.70 6.83
CA TRP A 272 -19.97 -5.45 5.40
C TRP A 272 -18.99 -6.32 4.62
N VAL A 273 -19.46 -6.97 3.56
CA VAL A 273 -18.65 -7.88 2.75
C VAL A 273 -18.43 -7.28 1.37
N GLY A 274 -17.17 -7.04 1.02
CA GLY A 274 -16.75 -6.69 -0.33
C GLY A 274 -16.35 -7.93 -1.12
N LEU A 275 -16.75 -7.99 -2.38
CA LEU A 275 -16.37 -9.07 -3.28
C LEU A 275 -15.31 -8.59 -4.26
N TRP A 276 -14.30 -9.42 -4.55
CA TRP A 276 -13.38 -9.13 -5.65
C TRP A 276 -12.73 -10.38 -6.21
N GLU A 277 -12.58 -10.42 -7.53
CA GLU A 277 -11.86 -11.47 -8.27
C GLU A 277 -10.75 -10.81 -9.05
N ARG A 278 -9.56 -11.40 -9.04
CA ARG A 278 -8.45 -10.90 -9.85
C ARG A 278 -8.77 -11.10 -11.34
N PRO A 279 -8.92 -10.02 -12.14
CA PRO A 279 -9.16 -10.18 -13.56
C PRO A 279 -7.89 -10.69 -14.24
N TRP A 280 -8.08 -11.22 -15.44
CA TRP A 280 -6.97 -11.55 -16.32
C TRP A 280 -6.13 -10.30 -16.64
N PRO A 281 -4.79 -10.35 -16.54
CA PRO A 281 -3.93 -9.24 -16.95
C PRO A 281 -4.20 -8.84 -18.41
N LYS A 282 -4.25 -7.53 -18.68
CA LYS A 282 -4.58 -6.96 -20.00
C LYS A 282 -3.36 -6.40 -20.70
#